data_AF-A0A6A3P9R3-F1
#
_entry.id   AF-A0A6A3P9R3-F1
#
_cell.length_a   1.000
_cell.length_b   1.000
_cell.length_c   1.000
_cell.angle_alpha   90.00
_cell.angle_beta   90.00
_cell.angle_gamma   90.00
#
_symmetry.space_group_name_H-M   'P 1'
#
loop_
_entity.id
_entity.type
_entity.pdbx_description
1 polymer ?
#
loop_
_entity_poly.entity_id
_entity_poly.type
_entity_poly.pdbx_seq_one_letter_code
_entity_poly.pdbx_strand_id
1 'polypeptide(L)'
;MSEVLVVPHDQQKETTNMTQVCPVQALVLAGVWWNFEPTHYYTTDNGIVCHAVVPQYNTHGNYFIGNSKVTPYRTAPSSCVNDSFALEVYFYHASIGFYSFYEGEVGTYCTKDKIAYIAVEVLGAYDINGAFLANDTGSTESRISYWYGIAGAIWLVYRALVIRRSYLSCRHYGRRCDELREKLDQQEAVVFVQESLRLSAHGASNYHRVALLYLIVEGIMTDLFLIIANDGWITRVQYGSLGYNLSGLMLLLFEMLENTKWLSEKWRMRVKRVYFSYETALVGELVTALVLQTILSGLNRSDFKHSKPTALAVSYYLWSLVCHGAVVLVIIAIISSVRVPLALIYVWLKFRSFAVLSEPCCVDAALGVRSRIMLLGAYQWTDNKLYYKSDALKAFGMLKMEEDGVEYLVLHKLHWFTRKLLAVWFVMGVLPLTLQRTALLYLIVEGTMTDLLLIIAKDGWATKVQYASLGYNLSGLMLLLFEMLENMRWLSEKWRLRVKRLIFSYETALVGELANALALQHFLIALNKSDLKRSEPTALAVSYYVWGLFCHGIVIVAIFATISSVRMLCALWGCAAELCY
;
A
#
# COMPACT_ATOMS: atom_id res chain seq x y z
N MET A 1 -22.15 -10.00 -6.12
CA MET A 1 -22.27 -11.21 -5.27
C MET A 1 -23.04 -12.24 -6.07
N SER A 2 -22.69 -13.52 -5.96
CA SER A 2 -23.48 -14.60 -6.55
C SER A 2 -24.84 -14.70 -5.86
N GLU A 3 -25.92 -14.83 -6.63
CA GLU A 3 -27.29 -14.92 -6.11
C GLU A 3 -27.48 -16.15 -5.22
N VAL A 4 -26.70 -17.22 -5.45
CA VAL A 4 -26.77 -18.47 -4.68
C VAL A 4 -26.40 -18.31 -3.21
N LEU A 5 -25.65 -17.26 -2.87
CA LEU A 5 -25.20 -17.01 -1.49
C LEU A 5 -26.15 -16.10 -0.70
N VAL A 6 -27.15 -15.51 -1.38
CA VAL A 6 -28.12 -14.60 -0.76
C VAL A 6 -29.25 -15.42 -0.17
N VAL A 7 -29.54 -15.19 1.12
CA VAL A 7 -30.57 -15.90 1.86
C VAL A 7 -31.76 -14.95 2.12
N PRO A 8 -33.00 -15.38 1.84
CA PRO A 8 -34.20 -14.62 2.19
C PRO A 8 -34.28 -14.32 3.70
N HIS A 9 -34.76 -13.13 4.06
CA HIS A 9 -34.79 -12.67 5.47
C HIS A 9 -35.69 -13.51 6.39
N ASP A 10 -36.68 -14.19 5.83
CA ASP A 10 -37.64 -15.05 6.54
C ASP A 10 -37.15 -16.51 6.69
N GLN A 11 -36.02 -16.86 6.07
CA GLN A 11 -35.49 -18.22 6.14
C GLN A 11 -35.01 -18.57 7.55
N GLN A 12 -35.45 -19.72 8.06
CA GLN A 12 -35.09 -20.17 9.41
C GLN A 12 -33.62 -20.64 9.47
N LYS A 13 -32.91 -20.21 10.52
CA LYS A 13 -31.56 -20.70 10.85
C LYS A 13 -31.65 -22.12 11.40
N GLU A 14 -30.91 -23.05 10.80
CA GLU A 14 -30.81 -24.44 11.25
C GLU A 14 -29.41 -24.74 11.80
N THR A 15 -29.34 -25.57 12.85
CA THR A 15 -28.06 -25.93 13.52
C THR A 15 -27.82 -27.43 13.65
N THR A 16 -28.71 -28.26 13.09
CA THR A 16 -28.68 -29.72 13.25
C THR A 16 -27.59 -30.34 12.37
N ASN A 17 -26.81 -31.30 12.90
CA ASN A 17 -25.79 -32.05 12.14
C ASN A 17 -24.78 -31.18 11.35
N MET A 18 -24.35 -30.05 11.94
CA MET A 18 -23.49 -29.04 11.28
C MET A 18 -22.29 -29.63 10.55
N THR A 19 -21.58 -30.58 11.15
CA THR A 19 -20.34 -31.14 10.59
C THR A 19 -20.56 -32.03 9.36
N GLN A 20 -21.79 -32.49 9.14
CA GLN A 20 -22.17 -33.24 7.95
C GLN A 20 -22.71 -32.32 6.86
N VAL A 21 -23.56 -31.37 7.24
CA VAL A 21 -24.24 -30.43 6.33
C VAL A 21 -23.28 -29.34 5.81
N CYS A 22 -22.44 -28.82 6.70
CA CYS A 22 -21.49 -27.74 6.47
C CYS A 22 -20.07 -28.22 6.81
N PRO A 23 -19.43 -29.01 5.92
CA PRO A 23 -18.26 -29.82 6.30
C PRO A 23 -16.92 -29.08 6.28
N VAL A 24 -16.88 -27.82 5.81
CA VAL A 24 -15.64 -27.02 5.68
C VAL A 24 -15.06 -26.70 7.07
N GLN A 25 -13.76 -26.98 7.27
CA GLN A 25 -13.08 -26.78 8.55
C GLN A 25 -11.99 -25.71 8.53
N ALA A 26 -11.53 -25.32 7.34
CA ALA A 26 -10.52 -24.30 7.14
C ALA A 26 -10.55 -23.79 5.71
N LEU A 27 -9.97 -22.62 5.50
CA LEU A 27 -9.71 -22.08 4.16
C LEU A 27 -8.22 -21.79 3.96
N VAL A 28 -7.77 -21.95 2.72
CA VAL A 28 -6.46 -21.51 2.25
C VAL A 28 -6.71 -20.41 1.23
N LEU A 29 -6.26 -19.22 1.57
CA LEU A 29 -6.47 -17.99 0.80
C LEU A 29 -5.19 -17.15 0.80
N ALA A 30 -4.75 -16.70 -0.38
CA ALA A 30 -3.44 -16.07 -0.59
C ALA A 30 -2.26 -16.89 -0.04
N GLY A 31 -2.41 -18.23 -0.04
CA GLY A 31 -1.44 -19.16 0.52
C GLY A 31 -1.31 -19.10 2.05
N VAL A 32 -2.24 -18.44 2.75
CA VAL A 32 -2.33 -18.43 4.21
C VAL A 32 -3.46 -19.37 4.64
N TRP A 33 -3.22 -20.12 5.72
CA TRP A 33 -4.24 -20.92 6.37
C TRP A 33 -5.08 -20.06 7.31
N TRP A 34 -6.40 -20.11 7.15
CA TRP A 34 -7.35 -19.42 8.03
C TRP A 34 -8.32 -20.43 8.64
N ASN A 35 -8.65 -20.19 9.90
CA ASN A 35 -9.64 -21.01 10.61
C ASN A 35 -11.02 -20.70 10.10
N PHE A 36 -11.89 -21.70 10.06
CA PHE A 36 -13.20 -21.57 9.47
C PHE A 36 -14.20 -22.40 10.25
N GLU A 37 -15.22 -21.75 10.81
CA GLU A 37 -16.17 -22.42 11.67
C GLU A 37 -17.61 -22.13 11.23
N PRO A 38 -18.31 -23.15 10.70
CA PRO A 38 -19.74 -23.07 10.47
C PRO A 38 -20.51 -22.83 11.78
N THR A 39 -21.61 -22.11 11.69
CA THR A 39 -22.43 -21.72 12.85
C THR A 39 -23.88 -22.14 12.69
N HIS A 40 -24.47 -21.86 11.54
CA HIS A 40 -25.81 -22.27 11.13
C HIS A 40 -25.85 -22.46 9.62
N TYR A 41 -26.93 -23.03 9.11
CA TYR A 41 -27.20 -23.11 7.67
C TYR A 41 -28.66 -22.76 7.39
N TYR A 42 -28.93 -22.56 6.11
CA TYR A 42 -30.23 -22.23 5.55
C TYR A 42 -30.54 -23.21 4.43
N THR A 43 -31.74 -23.77 4.46
CA THR A 43 -32.27 -24.55 3.35
C THR A 43 -32.93 -23.60 2.36
N THR A 44 -32.36 -23.44 1.17
CA THR A 44 -32.90 -22.57 0.11
C THR A 44 -33.29 -23.39 -1.12
N ASP A 45 -34.00 -22.77 -2.07
CA ASP A 45 -34.37 -23.43 -3.34
C ASP A 45 -33.15 -23.88 -4.16
N ASN A 46 -32.03 -23.17 -4.03
CA ASN A 46 -30.78 -23.48 -4.72
C ASN A 46 -29.92 -24.53 -3.97
N GLY A 47 -30.35 -24.94 -2.77
CA GLY A 47 -29.65 -25.89 -1.92
C GLY A 47 -29.30 -25.31 -0.54
N ILE A 48 -28.30 -25.92 0.09
CA ILE A 48 -27.89 -25.57 1.45
C ILE A 48 -26.86 -24.44 1.39
N VAL A 49 -27.18 -23.31 2.04
CA VAL A 49 -26.27 -22.18 2.23
C VAL A 49 -25.80 -22.19 3.68
N CYS A 50 -24.50 -22.32 3.88
CA CYS A 50 -23.91 -22.39 5.22
C CYS A 50 -23.37 -21.02 5.63
N HIS A 51 -23.63 -20.61 6.87
CA HIS A 51 -23.00 -19.43 7.45
C HIS A 51 -21.77 -19.84 8.27
N ALA A 52 -20.65 -19.15 8.04
CA ALA A 52 -19.40 -19.40 8.73
C ALA A 52 -18.78 -18.11 9.27
N VAL A 53 -17.96 -18.31 10.29
CA VAL A 53 -17.18 -17.25 10.91
C VAL A 53 -15.70 -17.62 10.91
N VAL A 54 -14.87 -16.59 10.90
CA VAL A 54 -13.46 -16.68 11.31
C VAL A 54 -13.34 -15.95 12.65
N PRO A 55 -13.46 -16.67 13.79
CA PRO A 55 -13.69 -16.03 15.09
C PRO A 55 -12.60 -15.04 15.50
N GLN A 56 -11.35 -15.30 15.11
CA GLN A 56 -10.16 -14.49 15.41
C GLN A 56 -10.18 -13.14 14.72
N TYR A 57 -10.99 -12.98 13.68
CA TYR A 57 -10.89 -11.86 12.74
C TYR A 57 -12.21 -11.14 12.55
N ASN A 58 -13.25 -11.50 13.34
CA ASN A 58 -14.59 -10.95 13.20
C ASN A 58 -15.06 -10.98 11.73
N THR A 59 -14.75 -12.09 11.06
CA THR A 59 -15.17 -12.33 9.68
C THR A 59 -16.43 -13.17 9.71
N HIS A 60 -17.46 -12.77 8.97
CA HIS A 60 -18.77 -13.44 8.88
C HIS A 60 -19.21 -13.53 7.44
N GLY A 61 -19.87 -14.61 7.06
CA GLY A 61 -20.38 -14.72 5.70
C GLY A 61 -20.94 -16.09 5.35
N ASN A 62 -21.46 -16.20 4.13
CA ASN A 62 -22.08 -17.43 3.65
C ASN A 62 -21.20 -18.11 2.61
N TYR A 63 -21.32 -19.43 2.55
CA TYR A 63 -20.72 -20.24 1.51
C TYR A 63 -21.68 -21.29 0.99
N PHE A 64 -21.45 -21.71 -0.25
CA PHE A 64 -22.20 -22.72 -0.95
C PHE A 64 -21.23 -23.72 -1.60
N ILE A 65 -21.49 -25.01 -1.41
CA ILE A 65 -20.74 -26.10 -2.05
C ILE A 65 -21.59 -26.66 -3.18
N GLY A 66 -21.04 -26.65 -4.40
CA GLY A 66 -21.70 -27.24 -5.56
C GLY A 66 -21.78 -28.78 -5.48
N ASN A 67 -22.79 -29.36 -6.13
CA ASN A 67 -23.06 -30.80 -6.08
C ASN A 67 -22.18 -31.63 -7.04
N SER A 68 -21.51 -30.99 -8.00
CA SER A 68 -20.70 -31.64 -9.02
C SER A 68 -19.21 -31.53 -8.72
N LYS A 69 -18.47 -32.61 -8.99
CA LYS A 69 -17.01 -32.61 -8.93
C LYS A 69 -16.43 -31.69 -10.01
N VAL A 70 -15.40 -30.94 -9.64
CA VAL A 70 -14.70 -30.00 -10.53
C VAL A 70 -13.19 -30.16 -10.42
N THR A 71 -12.45 -29.61 -11.38
CA THR A 71 -10.99 -29.53 -11.30
C THR A 71 -10.60 -28.72 -10.06
N PRO A 72 -9.70 -29.22 -9.19
CA PRO A 72 -9.27 -28.49 -7.99
C PRO A 72 -8.67 -27.14 -8.33
N TYR A 73 -8.80 -26.20 -7.40
CA TYR A 73 -8.09 -24.93 -7.47
C TYR A 73 -6.57 -25.17 -7.44
N ARG A 74 -5.80 -24.32 -8.13
CA ARG A 74 -4.36 -24.52 -8.39
C ARG A 74 -3.47 -24.67 -7.15
N THR A 75 -3.92 -24.18 -5.99
CA THR A 75 -3.20 -24.30 -4.71
C THR A 75 -3.60 -25.53 -3.90
N ALA A 76 -4.61 -26.28 -4.35
CA ALA A 76 -5.01 -27.53 -3.72
C ALA A 76 -3.93 -28.62 -3.92
N PRO A 77 -3.72 -29.51 -2.93
CA PRO A 77 -2.76 -30.58 -3.04
C PRO A 77 -3.21 -31.63 -4.08
N SER A 78 -2.25 -32.37 -4.63
CA SER A 78 -2.51 -33.41 -5.63
C SER A 78 -3.46 -34.52 -5.13
N SER A 79 -3.58 -34.70 -3.82
CA SER A 79 -4.54 -35.62 -3.21
C SER A 79 -6.01 -35.27 -3.50
N CYS A 80 -6.31 -34.01 -3.82
CA CYS A 80 -7.67 -33.48 -4.01
C CYS A 80 -8.19 -33.56 -5.45
N VAL A 81 -7.40 -34.05 -6.42
CA VAL A 81 -7.70 -34.07 -7.86
C VAL A 81 -9.08 -34.63 -8.21
N ASN A 82 -9.49 -35.70 -7.54
CA ASN A 82 -10.75 -36.39 -7.84
C ASN A 82 -11.86 -36.12 -6.81
N ASP A 83 -11.62 -35.26 -5.84
CA ASP A 83 -12.45 -35.10 -4.64
C ASP A 83 -12.71 -33.62 -4.30
N SER A 84 -12.70 -32.78 -5.34
CA SER A 84 -12.92 -31.34 -5.27
C SER A 84 -14.28 -30.94 -5.82
N PHE A 85 -14.96 -30.04 -5.12
CA PHE A 85 -16.27 -29.49 -5.47
C PHE A 85 -16.18 -27.97 -5.60
N ALA A 86 -16.98 -27.37 -6.47
CA ALA A 86 -17.02 -25.92 -6.60
C ALA A 86 -17.44 -25.27 -5.27
N LEU A 87 -16.76 -24.22 -4.88
CA LEU A 87 -17.07 -23.47 -3.67
C LEU A 87 -17.17 -21.99 -4.01
N GLU A 88 -18.28 -21.39 -3.63
CA GLU A 88 -18.48 -19.96 -3.65
C GLU A 88 -18.64 -19.48 -2.22
N VAL A 89 -17.98 -18.38 -1.89
CA VAL A 89 -17.99 -17.81 -0.55
C VAL A 89 -18.14 -16.31 -0.67
N TYR A 90 -18.83 -15.71 0.29
CA TYR A 90 -18.62 -14.30 0.57
C TYR A 90 -18.30 -14.10 2.03
N PHE A 91 -17.45 -13.13 2.31
CA PHE A 91 -17.14 -12.68 3.65
C PHE A 91 -17.29 -11.19 3.81
N TYR A 92 -17.63 -10.82 5.04
CA TYR A 92 -17.34 -9.52 5.58
C TYR A 92 -16.32 -9.66 6.69
N HIS A 93 -15.27 -8.86 6.62
CA HIS A 93 -14.36 -8.70 7.75
C HIS A 93 -14.50 -7.29 8.29
N ALA A 94 -14.90 -7.22 9.55
CA ALA A 94 -15.13 -5.97 10.25
C ALA A 94 -13.85 -5.15 10.40
N SER A 95 -13.96 -3.84 10.20
CA SER A 95 -12.86 -2.90 10.47
C SER A 95 -13.06 -2.15 11.80
N ILE A 96 -12.08 -1.31 12.16
CA ILE A 96 -12.15 -0.38 13.30
C ILE A 96 -13.00 0.83 12.86
N GLY A 97 -14.32 0.73 13.04
CA GLY A 97 -15.27 1.75 12.61
C GLY A 97 -16.63 1.15 12.26
N PHE A 98 -17.48 1.90 11.56
CA PHE A 98 -18.81 1.42 11.16
C PHE A 98 -18.82 0.61 9.84
N TYR A 99 -17.65 0.38 9.22
CA TYR A 99 -17.56 -0.33 7.94
C TYR A 99 -16.85 -1.69 8.06
N SER A 100 -17.14 -2.54 7.08
CA SER A 100 -16.52 -3.85 6.88
C SER A 100 -16.03 -3.97 5.44
N PHE A 101 -14.95 -4.71 5.24
CA PHE A 101 -14.52 -5.10 3.91
C PHE A 101 -15.35 -6.30 3.46
N TYR A 102 -15.72 -6.27 2.18
CA TYR A 102 -16.51 -7.29 1.53
C TYR A 102 -15.64 -8.08 0.57
N GLU A 103 -15.65 -9.40 0.68
CA GLU A 103 -14.92 -10.33 -0.15
C GLU A 103 -15.89 -11.31 -0.80
N GLY A 104 -15.81 -11.45 -2.12
CA GLY A 104 -16.42 -12.53 -2.87
C GLY A 104 -15.31 -13.45 -3.36
N GLU A 105 -15.39 -14.71 -2.99
CA GLU A 105 -14.31 -15.69 -3.17
C GLU A 105 -14.85 -16.91 -3.91
N VAL A 106 -14.01 -17.44 -4.80
CA VAL A 106 -14.32 -18.63 -5.58
C VAL A 106 -13.16 -19.61 -5.49
N GLY A 107 -13.47 -20.89 -5.59
CA GLY A 107 -12.47 -21.92 -5.62
C GLY A 107 -13.08 -23.30 -5.47
N THR A 108 -12.39 -24.16 -4.71
CA THR A 108 -12.79 -25.55 -4.55
C THR A 108 -12.68 -26.05 -3.13
N TYR A 109 -13.67 -26.82 -2.70
CA TYR A 109 -13.65 -27.57 -1.45
C TYR A 109 -13.19 -29.01 -1.68
N CYS A 110 -12.21 -29.49 -0.90
CA CYS A 110 -11.72 -30.86 -0.97
C CYS A 110 -12.31 -31.72 0.17
N THR A 111 -12.96 -32.84 -0.18
CA THR A 111 -13.62 -33.69 0.82
C THR A 111 -12.65 -34.54 1.65
N LYS A 112 -11.44 -34.80 1.15
CA LYS A 112 -10.43 -35.62 1.83
C LYS A 112 -9.85 -34.96 3.06
N ASP A 113 -9.53 -33.68 2.95
CA ASP A 113 -8.89 -32.89 4.02
C ASP A 113 -9.84 -31.87 4.64
N LYS A 114 -11.04 -31.69 4.05
CA LYS A 114 -12.09 -30.77 4.49
C LYS A 114 -11.70 -29.29 4.43
N ILE A 115 -10.82 -28.95 3.49
CA ILE A 115 -10.29 -27.60 3.30
C ILE A 115 -10.86 -26.95 2.04
N ALA A 116 -11.17 -25.66 2.16
CA ALA A 116 -11.48 -24.79 1.03
C ALA A 116 -10.19 -24.16 0.47
N TYR A 117 -9.95 -24.30 -0.83
CA TYR A 117 -8.86 -23.66 -1.55
C TYR A 117 -9.44 -22.61 -2.48
N ILE A 118 -9.27 -21.33 -2.12
CA ILE A 118 -10.03 -20.23 -2.71
C ILE A 118 -9.14 -19.03 -3.07
N ALA A 119 -9.68 -18.16 -3.90
CA ALA A 119 -9.13 -16.85 -4.20
C ALA A 119 -10.22 -15.79 -4.26
N VAL A 120 -9.85 -14.56 -3.95
CA VAL A 120 -10.75 -13.41 -4.03
C VAL A 120 -11.01 -13.07 -5.50
N GLU A 121 -12.28 -13.07 -5.89
CA GLU A 121 -12.75 -12.60 -7.19
C GLU A 121 -13.18 -11.12 -7.08
N VAL A 122 -13.94 -10.81 -6.03
CA VAL A 122 -14.51 -9.48 -5.80
C VAL A 122 -14.07 -8.95 -4.44
N LEU A 123 -13.70 -7.67 -4.39
CA LEU A 123 -13.35 -6.97 -3.16
C LEU A 123 -14.09 -5.64 -3.13
N GLY A 124 -14.65 -5.28 -1.99
CA GLY A 124 -15.34 -4.02 -1.77
C GLY A 124 -15.35 -3.63 -0.29
N ALA A 125 -16.14 -2.62 0.04
CA ALA A 125 -16.38 -2.20 1.42
C ALA A 125 -17.84 -1.81 1.58
N TYR A 126 -18.40 -2.02 2.77
CA TYR A 126 -19.79 -1.73 3.09
C TYR A 126 -19.93 -1.20 4.52
N ASP A 127 -20.82 -0.21 4.72
CA ASP A 127 -21.07 0.41 6.02
C ASP A 127 -21.94 -0.49 6.91
N ILE A 128 -21.32 -1.55 7.42
CA ILE A 128 -21.92 -2.51 8.36
C ILE A 128 -20.86 -2.97 9.37
N ASN A 129 -21.25 -3.21 10.62
CA ASN A 129 -20.39 -3.85 11.62
C ASN A 129 -21.22 -4.47 12.77
N GLY A 130 -20.56 -5.19 13.67
CA GLY A 130 -21.14 -5.70 14.91
C GLY A 130 -22.28 -6.70 14.69
N ALA A 131 -23.36 -6.55 15.44
CA ALA A 131 -24.50 -7.46 15.38
C ALA A 131 -25.24 -7.43 14.03
N PHE A 132 -25.22 -6.31 13.32
CA PHE A 132 -25.80 -6.21 11.97
C PHE A 132 -25.03 -7.10 11.00
N LEU A 133 -23.70 -7.15 11.12
CA LEU A 133 -22.85 -7.98 10.27
C LEU A 133 -23.11 -9.48 10.46
N ALA A 134 -23.22 -9.92 11.72
CA ALA A 134 -23.50 -11.32 12.04
C ALA A 134 -24.90 -11.80 11.60
N ASN A 135 -25.81 -10.86 11.32
CA ASN A 135 -27.17 -11.15 10.85
C ASN A 135 -27.35 -10.84 9.35
N ASP A 136 -26.30 -10.42 8.65
CA ASP A 136 -26.39 -10.13 7.22
C ASP A 136 -26.58 -11.43 6.42
N THR A 137 -27.63 -11.46 5.61
CA THR A 137 -27.99 -12.62 4.77
C THR A 137 -27.53 -12.45 3.32
N GLY A 138 -26.70 -11.45 3.03
CA GLY A 138 -26.27 -11.12 1.68
C GLY A 138 -27.27 -10.22 0.94
N SER A 139 -26.86 -9.67 -0.20
CA SER A 139 -27.73 -8.89 -1.08
C SER A 139 -27.16 -8.87 -2.49
N THR A 140 -28.04 -8.84 -3.48
CA THR A 140 -27.70 -8.64 -4.89
C THR A 140 -27.50 -7.16 -5.23
N GLU A 141 -27.91 -6.24 -4.36
CA GLU A 141 -27.71 -4.80 -4.54
C GLU A 141 -26.25 -4.38 -4.42
N SER A 142 -25.93 -3.23 -5.02
CA SER A 142 -24.59 -2.65 -4.93
C SER A 142 -24.29 -2.20 -3.51
N ARG A 143 -23.27 -2.80 -2.89
CA ARG A 143 -22.79 -2.45 -1.55
C ARG A 143 -21.61 -1.50 -1.65
N ILE A 144 -21.70 -0.37 -0.96
CA ILE A 144 -20.69 0.71 -0.97
C ILE A 144 -20.50 1.20 0.47
N SER A 145 -19.27 1.56 0.84
CA SER A 145 -18.96 2.24 2.10
C SER A 145 -18.61 3.70 1.84
N TYR A 146 -19.44 4.60 2.35
CA TYR A 146 -19.15 6.03 2.35
C TYR A 146 -18.08 6.35 3.40
N TRP A 147 -18.08 5.63 4.52
CA TRP A 147 -17.08 5.83 5.57
C TRP A 147 -15.67 5.53 5.08
N TYR A 148 -15.47 4.36 4.46
CA TYR A 148 -14.20 3.97 3.87
C TYR A 148 -13.77 4.96 2.78
N GLY A 149 -14.70 5.39 1.92
CA GLY A 149 -14.43 6.39 0.88
C GLY A 149 -13.95 7.73 1.46
N ILE A 150 -14.60 8.24 2.51
CA ILE A 150 -14.24 9.50 3.17
C ILE A 150 -12.90 9.37 3.90
N ALA A 151 -12.71 8.33 4.70
CA ALA A 151 -11.45 8.10 5.43
C ALA A 151 -10.27 7.93 4.46
N GLY A 152 -10.47 7.15 3.39
CA GLY A 152 -9.50 6.98 2.31
C GLY A 152 -9.18 8.29 1.60
N ALA A 153 -10.18 9.10 1.26
CA ALA A 153 -9.98 10.41 0.64
C ALA A 153 -9.18 11.36 1.55
N ILE A 154 -9.51 11.41 2.85
CA ILE A 154 -8.76 12.20 3.84
C ILE A 154 -7.30 11.73 3.91
N TRP A 155 -7.07 10.42 3.91
CA TRP A 155 -5.73 9.85 3.96
C TRP A 155 -4.91 10.15 2.71
N LEU A 156 -5.52 10.04 1.53
CA LEU A 156 -4.89 10.39 0.25
C LEU A 156 -4.53 11.87 0.17
N VAL A 157 -5.45 12.76 0.56
CA VAL A 157 -5.20 14.20 0.65
C VAL A 157 -4.05 14.47 1.61
N TYR A 158 -4.06 13.83 2.79
CA TYR A 158 -2.98 13.97 3.76
C TYR A 158 -1.63 13.56 3.19
N ARG A 159 -1.52 12.37 2.57
CA ARG A 159 -0.28 11.89 1.97
C ARG A 159 0.18 12.79 0.81
N ALA A 160 -0.75 13.27 -0.03
CA ALA A 160 -0.43 14.21 -1.10
C ALA A 160 0.14 15.54 -0.55
N LEU A 161 -0.43 16.07 0.52
CA LEU A 161 0.08 17.27 1.20
C LEU A 161 1.46 17.04 1.82
N VAL A 162 1.69 15.88 2.45
CA VAL A 162 3.00 15.49 2.98
C VAL A 162 4.02 15.44 1.84
N ILE A 163 3.74 14.70 0.76
CA ILE A 163 4.64 14.58 -0.40
C ILE A 163 4.95 15.95 -1.01
N ARG A 164 3.93 16.80 -1.21
CA ARG A 164 4.13 18.15 -1.74
C ARG A 164 5.04 18.99 -0.84
N ARG A 165 4.80 18.97 0.47
CA ARG A 165 5.64 19.66 1.46
C ARG A 165 7.08 19.13 1.41
N SER A 166 7.25 17.81 1.35
CA SER A 166 8.56 17.15 1.27
C SER A 166 9.29 17.54 -0.01
N TYR A 167 8.61 17.54 -1.16
CA TYR A 167 9.18 17.97 -2.43
C TYR A 167 9.69 19.42 -2.38
N LEU A 168 8.87 20.34 -1.84
CA LEU A 168 9.28 21.75 -1.69
C LEU A 168 10.50 21.87 -0.75
N SER A 169 10.49 21.13 0.37
CA SER A 169 11.63 21.08 1.31
C SER A 169 12.91 20.60 0.62
N CYS A 170 12.85 19.48 -0.11
CA CYS A 170 13.97 18.93 -0.86
C CYS A 170 14.48 19.89 -1.95
N ARG A 171 13.58 20.53 -2.69
CA ARG A 171 13.94 21.51 -3.71
C ARG A 171 14.62 22.73 -3.11
N HIS A 172 14.08 23.28 -2.02
CA HIS A 172 14.69 24.42 -1.33
C HIS A 172 16.04 24.05 -0.72
N TYR A 173 16.16 22.85 -0.17
CA TYR A 173 17.41 22.36 0.39
C TYR A 173 18.48 22.21 -0.69
N GLY A 174 18.17 21.54 -1.81
CA GLY A 174 19.09 21.39 -2.94
C GLY A 174 19.55 22.75 -3.50
N ARG A 175 18.62 23.67 -3.72
CA ARG A 175 18.96 25.04 -4.14
C ARG A 175 19.88 25.75 -3.15
N ARG A 176 19.66 25.57 -1.85
CA ARG A 176 20.50 26.19 -0.81
C ARG A 176 21.90 25.60 -0.80
N CYS A 177 22.04 24.29 -1.02
CA CYS A 177 23.33 23.65 -1.20
C CYS A 177 24.07 24.23 -2.42
N ASP A 178 23.37 24.42 -3.56
CA ASP A 178 23.95 25.04 -4.75
C ASP A 178 24.44 26.47 -4.48
N GLU A 179 23.64 27.28 -3.78
CA GLU A 179 23.97 28.67 -3.39
C GLU A 179 25.20 28.73 -2.49
N LEU A 180 25.33 27.79 -1.54
CA LEU A 180 26.45 27.70 -0.60
C LEU A 180 27.65 26.92 -1.17
N ARG A 181 27.56 26.43 -2.41
CA ARG A 181 28.56 25.56 -3.07
C ARG A 181 28.86 24.28 -2.28
N GLU A 182 27.87 23.79 -1.54
CA GLU A 182 27.94 22.55 -0.80
C GLU A 182 27.55 21.39 -1.71
N LYS A 183 28.42 20.37 -1.77
CA LYS A 183 28.09 19.12 -2.47
C LYS A 183 27.18 18.26 -1.61
N LEU A 184 26.23 17.59 -2.24
CA LEU A 184 25.31 16.65 -1.61
C LEU A 184 25.50 15.27 -2.24
N ASP A 185 25.97 14.31 -1.44
CA ASP A 185 26.14 12.95 -1.90
C ASP A 185 24.79 12.19 -1.93
N GLN A 186 24.72 11.13 -2.73
CA GLN A 186 23.48 10.36 -2.90
C GLN A 186 22.93 9.82 -1.56
N GLN A 187 23.82 9.35 -0.67
CA GLN A 187 23.42 8.84 0.65
C GLN A 187 22.83 9.95 1.53
N GLU A 188 23.42 11.14 1.51
CA GLU A 188 22.93 12.30 2.26
C GLU A 188 21.57 12.76 1.74
N ALA A 189 21.40 12.79 0.41
CA ALA A 189 20.15 13.15 -0.25
C ALA A 189 19.02 12.18 0.10
N VAL A 190 19.28 10.86 0.08
CA VAL A 190 18.28 9.84 0.43
C VAL A 190 17.82 10.00 1.87
N VAL A 191 18.75 10.18 2.82
CA VAL A 191 18.41 10.41 4.22
C VAL A 191 17.58 11.70 4.37
N PHE A 192 17.98 12.79 3.72
CA PHE A 192 17.21 14.04 3.78
C PHE A 192 15.78 13.89 3.23
N VAL A 193 15.61 13.15 2.12
CA VAL A 193 14.30 12.88 1.52
C VAL A 193 13.45 12.03 2.46
N GLN A 194 14.01 10.97 3.03
CA GLN A 194 13.30 10.11 3.98
C GLN A 194 12.86 10.90 5.22
N GLU A 195 13.72 11.78 5.75
CA GLU A 195 13.34 12.64 6.86
C GLU A 195 12.33 13.72 6.49
N SER A 196 12.28 14.12 5.22
CA SER A 196 11.29 15.07 4.72
C SER A 196 9.91 14.45 4.55
N LEU A 197 9.82 13.15 4.22
CA LEU A 197 8.58 12.38 4.00
C LEU A 197 7.84 11.98 5.28
N ARG A 198 8.29 12.45 6.45
CA ARG A 198 7.68 12.15 7.75
C ARG A 198 6.18 12.47 7.81
N LEU A 199 5.44 11.50 8.36
CA LEU A 199 4.01 11.64 8.64
C LEU A 199 3.74 12.67 9.73
N SER A 200 4.46 12.67 10.86
CA SER A 200 4.27 13.69 11.91
C SER A 200 5.37 14.76 11.83
N ALA A 201 4.97 16.02 11.64
CA ALA A 201 5.90 17.15 11.48
C ALA A 201 6.34 17.77 12.81
N HIS A 202 7.28 18.72 12.76
CA HIS A 202 7.75 19.43 13.94
C HIS A 202 6.61 20.22 14.60
N GLY A 203 6.54 20.17 15.94
CA GLY A 203 5.47 20.80 16.72
C GLY A 203 4.18 19.97 16.84
N ALA A 204 4.17 18.74 16.34
CA ALA A 204 3.09 17.78 16.54
C ALA A 204 2.74 17.56 18.02
N SER A 205 1.46 17.77 18.39
CA SER A 205 0.91 17.36 19.69
C SER A 205 0.59 15.86 19.67
N ASN A 206 0.41 15.26 20.85
CA ASN A 206 -0.02 13.86 20.93
C ASN A 206 -1.43 13.65 20.36
N TYR A 207 -2.32 14.66 20.42
CA TYR A 207 -3.64 14.58 19.77
C TYR A 207 -3.53 14.38 18.26
N HIS A 208 -2.65 15.15 17.61
CA HIS A 208 -2.46 14.96 16.18
C HIS A 208 -1.78 13.62 15.87
N ARG A 209 -0.88 13.13 16.73
CA ARG A 209 -0.28 11.78 16.57
C ARG A 209 -1.33 10.68 16.72
N VAL A 210 -2.31 10.83 17.62
CA VAL A 210 -3.43 9.89 17.74
C VAL A 210 -4.28 9.87 16.46
N ALA A 211 -4.54 11.02 15.84
CA ALA A 211 -5.25 11.07 14.57
C ALA A 211 -4.46 10.38 13.44
N LEU A 212 -3.13 10.56 13.39
CA LEU A 212 -2.27 9.85 12.44
C LEU A 212 -2.21 8.35 12.72
N LEU A 213 -2.20 7.97 13.99
CA LEU A 213 -2.21 6.57 14.42
C LEU A 213 -3.45 5.86 13.90
N TYR A 214 -4.62 6.49 14.01
CA TYR A 214 -5.86 5.97 13.42
C TYR A 214 -5.72 5.73 11.92
N LEU A 215 -5.27 6.74 11.16
CA LEU A 215 -5.11 6.60 9.70
C LEU A 215 -4.06 5.56 9.28
N ILE A 216 -2.99 5.37 10.06
CA ILE A 216 -2.00 4.30 9.83
C ILE A 216 -2.64 2.93 10.07
N VAL A 217 -3.43 2.78 11.14
CA VAL A 217 -4.13 1.53 11.44
C VAL A 217 -5.12 1.17 10.32
N GLU A 218 -5.89 2.13 9.81
CA GLU A 218 -6.76 1.92 8.64
C GLU A 218 -5.97 1.48 7.39
N GLY A 219 -4.79 2.07 7.18
CA GLY A 219 -3.86 1.67 6.12
C GLY A 219 -3.34 0.24 6.28
N ILE A 220 -2.95 -0.15 7.50
CA ILE A 220 -2.51 -1.51 7.83
C ILE A 220 -3.63 -2.53 7.58
N MET A 221 -4.86 -2.22 7.98
CA MET A 221 -6.01 -3.08 7.69
C MET A 221 -6.18 -3.24 6.18
N THR A 222 -6.14 -2.15 5.41
CA THR A 222 -6.23 -2.20 3.95
C THR A 222 -5.12 -3.07 3.33
N ASP A 223 -3.87 -2.97 3.79
CA ASP A 223 -2.77 -3.82 3.31
C ASP A 223 -3.01 -5.30 3.64
N LEU A 224 -3.50 -5.62 4.84
CA LEU A 224 -3.87 -7.00 5.24
C LEU A 224 -4.94 -7.57 4.29
N PHE A 225 -5.90 -6.76 3.89
CA PHE A 225 -6.91 -7.16 2.90
C PHE A 225 -6.34 -7.33 1.50
N LEU A 226 -5.47 -6.44 1.06
CA LEU A 226 -4.83 -6.56 -0.25
C LEU A 226 -3.87 -7.75 -0.32
N ILE A 227 -3.28 -8.17 0.81
CA ILE A 227 -2.54 -9.43 0.92
C ILE A 227 -3.47 -10.60 0.62
N ILE A 228 -4.66 -10.62 1.23
CA ILE A 228 -5.64 -11.70 1.10
C ILE A 228 -6.24 -11.73 -0.31
N ALA A 229 -6.40 -10.56 -0.94
CA ALA A 229 -6.99 -10.41 -2.26
C ALA A 229 -6.05 -10.76 -3.44
N ASN A 230 -4.77 -11.02 -3.19
CA ASN A 230 -3.79 -11.26 -4.24
C ASN A 230 -3.03 -12.57 -4.02
N ASP A 231 -2.79 -13.31 -5.11
CA ASP A 231 -1.97 -14.53 -5.12
C ASP A 231 -0.59 -14.27 -5.75
N GLY A 232 0.42 -15.02 -5.31
CA GLY A 232 1.73 -15.11 -5.98
C GLY A 232 2.70 -13.97 -5.63
N TRP A 233 3.38 -13.40 -6.64
CA TRP A 233 4.43 -12.41 -6.42
C TRP A 233 3.88 -11.07 -5.90
N ILE A 234 2.65 -10.72 -6.30
CA ILE A 234 1.96 -9.49 -5.90
C ILE A 234 1.75 -9.47 -4.38
N THR A 235 1.43 -10.62 -3.79
CA THR A 235 1.27 -10.78 -2.33
C THR A 235 2.54 -10.41 -1.56
N ARG A 236 3.74 -10.68 -2.12
CA ARG A 236 5.03 -10.34 -1.49
C ARG A 236 5.29 -8.83 -1.43
N VAL A 237 4.88 -8.09 -2.46
CA VAL A 237 4.95 -6.63 -2.47
C VAL A 237 4.04 -6.05 -1.38
N GLN A 238 2.83 -6.59 -1.24
CA GLN A 238 1.89 -6.16 -0.20
C GLN A 238 2.40 -6.45 1.21
N TYR A 239 3.06 -7.59 1.44
CA TYR A 239 3.73 -7.85 2.71
C TYR A 239 4.87 -6.85 3.02
N GLY A 240 5.56 -6.35 1.99
CA GLY A 240 6.54 -5.26 2.14
C GLY A 240 5.88 -3.95 2.57
N SER A 241 4.76 -3.58 1.92
CA SER A 241 3.94 -2.41 2.30
C SER A 241 3.49 -2.48 3.76
N LEU A 242 2.96 -3.64 4.18
CA LEU A 242 2.53 -3.88 5.55
C LEU A 242 3.69 -3.72 6.56
N GLY A 243 4.86 -4.27 6.24
CA GLY A 243 6.07 -4.12 7.05
C GLY A 243 6.47 -2.64 7.22
N TYR A 244 6.41 -1.86 6.15
CA TYR A 244 6.68 -0.43 6.16
C TYR A 244 5.67 0.36 7.01
N ASN A 245 4.36 0.09 6.85
CA ASN A 245 3.33 0.76 7.64
C ASN A 245 3.44 0.41 9.14
N LEU A 246 3.82 -0.83 9.48
CA LEU A 246 4.11 -1.25 10.87
C LEU A 246 5.38 -0.61 11.44
N SER A 247 6.41 -0.44 10.63
CA SER A 247 7.62 0.33 11.00
C SER A 247 7.26 1.79 11.31
N GLY A 248 6.38 2.39 10.49
CA GLY A 248 5.80 3.72 10.74
C GLY A 248 4.95 3.78 12.02
N LEU A 249 4.15 2.75 12.30
CA LEU A 249 3.39 2.59 13.55
C LEU A 249 4.32 2.57 14.76
N MET A 250 5.37 1.73 14.74
CA MET A 250 6.37 1.65 15.82
C MET A 250 7.03 3.00 16.08
N LEU A 251 7.41 3.72 15.01
CA LEU A 251 8.02 5.03 15.12
C LEU A 251 7.07 6.05 15.76
N LEU A 252 5.82 6.12 15.29
CA LEU A 252 4.82 7.05 15.81
C LEU A 252 4.48 6.78 17.28
N LEU A 253 4.37 5.51 17.68
CA LEU A 253 4.15 5.12 19.08
C LEU A 253 5.34 5.54 19.95
N PHE A 254 6.57 5.31 19.48
CA PHE A 254 7.76 5.73 20.20
C PHE A 254 7.86 7.26 20.33
N GLU A 255 7.45 8.02 19.32
CA GLU A 255 7.37 9.49 19.41
C GLU A 255 6.38 9.99 20.47
N MET A 256 5.23 9.33 20.59
CA MET A 256 4.26 9.67 21.63
C MET A 256 4.85 9.44 23.01
N LEU A 257 5.55 8.33 23.21
CA LEU A 257 6.23 7.98 24.46
C LEU A 257 7.44 8.88 24.74
N GLU A 258 8.20 9.27 23.71
CA GLU A 258 9.28 10.25 23.86
C GLU A 258 8.76 11.61 24.33
N ASN A 259 7.57 12.02 23.86
CA ASN A 259 6.96 13.28 24.25
C ASN A 259 6.41 13.30 25.69
N THR A 260 6.22 12.15 26.34
CA THR A 260 5.80 12.10 27.77
C THR A 260 6.97 12.33 28.75
N LYS A 261 8.22 12.32 28.27
CA LYS A 261 9.45 12.43 29.08
C LYS A 261 9.60 11.34 30.15
N TRP A 262 8.97 10.19 29.97
CA TRP A 262 9.05 9.07 30.93
C TRP A 262 10.37 8.28 30.84
N LEU A 263 11.09 8.38 29.72
CA LEU A 263 12.39 7.72 29.54
C LEU A 263 13.54 8.65 29.91
N SER A 264 14.53 8.12 30.62
CA SER A 264 15.81 8.81 30.77
C SER A 264 16.55 8.91 29.44
N GLU A 265 17.41 9.91 29.29
CA GLU A 265 18.12 10.19 28.04
C GLU A 265 18.90 8.97 27.52
N LYS A 266 19.62 8.26 28.41
CA LYS A 266 20.38 7.06 28.03
C LYS A 266 19.49 5.96 27.44
N TRP A 267 18.32 5.71 28.03
CA TRP A 267 17.38 4.70 27.53
C TRP A 267 16.69 5.15 26.25
N ARG A 268 16.33 6.43 26.15
CA ARG A 268 15.77 7.04 24.95
C ARG A 268 16.71 6.84 23.75
N MET A 269 17.99 7.15 23.91
CA MET A 269 18.99 7.00 22.84
C MET A 269 19.25 5.53 22.50
N ARG A 270 19.28 4.65 23.51
CA ARG A 270 19.44 3.20 23.29
C ARG A 270 18.32 2.63 22.44
N VAL A 271 17.06 2.93 22.76
CA VAL A 271 15.92 2.45 21.97
C VAL A 271 15.99 3.01 20.54
N LYS A 272 16.24 4.32 20.38
CA LYS A 272 16.37 4.94 19.04
C LYS A 272 17.42 4.28 18.18
N ARG A 273 18.65 4.18 18.68
CA ARG A 273 19.80 3.68 17.91
C ARG A 273 19.68 2.18 17.59
N VAL A 274 19.00 1.41 18.44
CA VAL A 274 18.81 -0.03 18.22
C VAL A 274 17.64 -0.32 17.28
N TYR A 275 16.46 0.28 17.51
CA TYR A 275 15.23 -0.06 16.77
C TYR A 275 14.98 0.81 15.54
N PHE A 276 15.47 2.04 15.56
CA PHE A 276 15.20 3.05 14.55
C PHE A 276 16.52 3.52 13.95
N SER A 277 17.19 2.64 13.20
CA SER A 277 18.40 2.96 12.45
C SER A 277 18.25 2.72 10.95
N TYR A 278 18.85 3.60 10.13
CA TYR A 278 18.77 3.50 8.67
C TYR A 278 19.40 2.22 8.15
N GLU A 279 20.46 1.75 8.80
CA GLU A 279 21.20 0.56 8.41
C GLU A 279 20.37 -0.73 8.55
N THR A 280 19.37 -0.75 9.42
CA THR A 280 18.60 -1.96 9.73
C THR A 280 17.12 -1.87 9.37
N ALA A 281 16.58 -0.66 9.19
CA ALA A 281 15.15 -0.43 8.99
C ALA A 281 14.59 -1.26 7.81
N LEU A 282 15.20 -1.12 6.62
CA LEU A 282 14.78 -1.78 5.39
C LEU A 282 14.94 -3.31 5.46
N VAL A 283 16.02 -3.79 6.10
CA VAL A 283 16.30 -5.23 6.20
C VAL A 283 15.25 -5.93 7.06
N GLY A 284 14.85 -5.31 8.17
CA GLY A 284 13.76 -5.83 9.01
C GLY A 284 12.45 -5.96 8.23
N GLU A 285 12.09 -4.94 7.45
CA GLU A 285 10.86 -4.92 6.64
C GLU A 285 10.89 -6.00 5.54
N LEU A 286 12.02 -6.18 4.86
CA LEU A 286 12.20 -7.21 3.83
C LEU A 286 12.07 -8.63 4.40
N VAL A 287 12.71 -8.91 5.55
CA VAL A 287 12.64 -10.23 6.18
C VAL A 287 11.22 -10.51 6.66
N THR A 288 10.53 -9.51 7.23
CA THR A 288 9.11 -9.63 7.55
C THR A 288 8.30 -10.02 6.32
N ALA A 289 8.52 -9.36 5.18
CA ALA A 289 7.78 -9.68 3.95
C ALA A 289 7.96 -11.12 3.47
N LEU A 290 9.12 -11.73 3.72
CA LEU A 290 9.42 -13.10 3.33
C LEU A 290 8.82 -14.17 4.26
N VAL A 291 8.75 -13.88 5.56
CA VAL A 291 8.41 -14.89 6.59
C VAL A 291 6.96 -14.78 7.06
N LEU A 292 6.31 -13.64 6.85
CA LEU A 292 5.00 -13.32 7.42
C LEU A 292 3.90 -14.32 7.04
N GLN A 293 3.84 -14.75 5.77
CA GLN A 293 2.85 -15.74 5.32
C GLN A 293 2.92 -17.05 6.11
N THR A 294 4.13 -17.57 6.34
CA THR A 294 4.37 -18.80 7.10
C THR A 294 3.96 -18.63 8.56
N ILE A 295 4.27 -17.47 9.14
CA ILE A 295 3.97 -17.18 10.53
C ILE A 295 2.47 -16.97 10.76
N LEU A 296 1.77 -16.27 9.86
CA LEU A 296 0.31 -16.12 9.93
C LEU A 296 -0.39 -17.48 9.86
N SER A 297 0.06 -18.34 8.95
CA SER A 297 -0.45 -19.71 8.86
C SER A 297 -0.17 -20.51 10.13
N GLY A 298 1.02 -20.39 10.70
CA GLY A 298 1.40 -21.02 11.96
C GLY A 298 0.58 -20.52 13.15
N LEU A 299 0.36 -19.20 13.23
CA LEU A 299 -0.44 -18.57 14.27
C LEU A 299 -1.89 -19.04 14.20
N ASN A 300 -2.50 -19.05 13.01
CA ASN A 300 -3.86 -19.55 12.83
C ASN A 300 -3.98 -21.04 13.18
N ARG A 301 -2.96 -21.85 12.90
CA ARG A 301 -2.92 -23.27 13.25
C ARG A 301 -2.62 -23.55 14.73
N SER A 302 -2.26 -22.54 15.52
CA SER A 302 -2.04 -22.67 16.97
C SER A 302 -3.37 -22.79 17.72
N ASP A 303 -3.35 -22.59 19.04
CA ASP A 303 -4.56 -22.54 19.89
C ASP A 303 -5.60 -21.51 19.42
N PHE A 304 -5.24 -20.58 18.53
CA PHE A 304 -6.19 -19.72 17.83
C PHE A 304 -7.30 -20.52 17.15
N LYS A 305 -7.04 -21.75 16.68
CA LYS A 305 -8.04 -22.65 16.11
C LYS A 305 -9.23 -22.92 17.05
N HIS A 306 -9.04 -22.79 18.36
CA HIS A 306 -10.07 -23.03 19.37
C HIS A 306 -10.66 -21.73 19.94
N SER A 307 -10.66 -20.66 19.15
CA SER A 307 -11.06 -19.32 19.60
C SER A 307 -12.56 -19.05 19.63
N LYS A 308 -13.40 -19.84 18.94
CA LYS A 308 -14.85 -19.62 18.89
C LYS A 308 -15.52 -19.49 20.26
N PRO A 309 -15.26 -20.37 21.26
CA PRO A 309 -15.88 -20.24 22.58
C PRO A 309 -15.56 -18.90 23.24
N THR A 310 -14.31 -18.43 23.13
CA THR A 310 -13.89 -17.15 23.70
C THR A 310 -14.48 -15.96 22.94
N ALA A 311 -14.54 -16.04 21.61
CA ALA A 311 -15.19 -15.03 20.79
C ALA A 311 -16.69 -14.91 21.10
N LEU A 312 -17.38 -16.02 21.35
CA LEU A 312 -18.79 -16.01 21.78
C LEU A 312 -18.97 -15.46 23.20
N ALA A 313 -18.03 -15.73 24.12
CA ALA A 313 -18.11 -15.26 25.50
C ALA A 313 -17.88 -13.75 25.63
N VAL A 314 -17.03 -13.16 24.79
CA VAL A 314 -16.58 -11.75 24.91
C VAL A 314 -17.11 -10.85 23.79
N SER A 315 -17.57 -11.42 22.67
CA SER A 315 -17.87 -10.84 21.35
C SER A 315 -16.76 -11.02 20.32
N TYR A 316 -17.18 -11.31 19.07
CA TYR A 316 -16.29 -11.42 17.91
C TYR A 316 -15.49 -10.15 17.67
N TYR A 317 -16.09 -8.97 17.90
CA TYR A 317 -15.42 -7.68 17.71
C TYR A 317 -14.25 -7.49 18.68
N LEU A 318 -14.49 -7.64 19.99
CA LEU A 318 -13.44 -7.44 20.99
C LEU A 318 -12.37 -8.54 20.87
N TRP A 319 -12.77 -9.78 20.63
CA TRP A 319 -11.81 -10.87 20.44
C TRP A 319 -10.95 -10.67 19.18
N SER A 320 -11.52 -10.15 18.10
CA SER A 320 -10.76 -9.81 16.90
C SER A 320 -9.72 -8.72 17.14
N LEU A 321 -10.02 -7.71 17.95
CA LEU A 321 -9.04 -6.69 18.33
C LEU A 321 -7.84 -7.31 19.07
N VAL A 322 -8.10 -8.27 19.97
CA VAL A 322 -7.05 -9.01 20.69
C VAL A 322 -6.20 -9.84 19.72
N CYS A 323 -6.84 -10.59 18.82
CA CYS A 323 -6.15 -11.42 17.83
C CYS A 323 -5.33 -10.58 16.81
N HIS A 324 -5.87 -9.47 16.30
CA HIS A 324 -5.11 -8.53 15.48
C HIS A 324 -3.95 -7.91 16.26
N GLY A 325 -4.15 -7.57 17.53
CA GLY A 325 -3.08 -7.14 18.43
C GLY A 325 -1.97 -8.19 18.55
N ALA A 326 -2.31 -9.47 18.67
CA ALA A 326 -1.35 -10.56 18.68
C ALA A 326 -0.58 -10.68 17.34
N VAL A 327 -1.26 -10.54 16.20
CA VAL A 327 -0.62 -10.49 14.88
C VAL A 327 0.39 -9.35 14.80
N VAL A 328 -0.01 -8.13 15.19
CA VAL A 328 0.87 -6.96 15.21
C VAL A 328 2.09 -7.19 16.11
N LEU A 329 1.89 -7.75 17.31
CA LEU A 329 2.99 -8.07 18.23
C LEU A 329 3.97 -9.10 17.65
N VAL A 330 3.45 -10.14 16.98
CA VAL A 330 4.29 -11.14 16.29
C VAL A 330 5.10 -10.47 15.17
N ILE A 331 4.49 -9.59 14.39
CA ILE A 331 5.22 -8.87 13.32
C ILE A 331 6.30 -7.96 13.92
N ILE A 332 5.97 -7.20 14.97
CA ILE A 332 6.94 -6.37 15.69
C ILE A 332 8.08 -7.23 16.24
N ALA A 333 7.80 -8.43 16.77
CA ALA A 333 8.82 -9.35 17.24
C ALA A 333 9.77 -9.82 16.12
N ILE A 334 9.25 -10.10 14.91
CA ILE A 334 10.07 -10.43 13.73
C ILE A 334 10.95 -9.25 13.32
N ILE A 335 10.36 -8.05 13.21
CA ILE A 335 11.11 -6.84 12.85
C ILE A 335 12.23 -6.63 13.88
N SER A 336 11.92 -6.80 15.18
CA SER A 336 12.85 -6.63 16.28
C SER A 336 13.96 -7.69 16.28
N SER A 337 13.65 -8.96 15.99
CA SER A 337 14.63 -10.05 15.94
C SER A 337 15.63 -9.89 14.80
N VAL A 338 15.32 -9.07 13.79
CA VAL A 338 16.23 -8.72 12.70
C VAL A 338 16.97 -7.41 13.01
N ARG A 339 16.25 -6.34 13.36
CA ARG A 339 16.85 -5.01 13.57
C ARG A 339 17.81 -4.98 14.75
N VAL A 340 17.43 -5.56 15.89
CA VAL A 340 18.24 -5.49 17.12
C VAL A 340 19.59 -6.18 16.91
N PRO A 341 19.68 -7.45 16.46
CA PRO A 341 20.98 -8.10 16.30
C PRO A 341 21.82 -7.43 15.22
N LEU A 342 21.23 -7.01 14.08
CA LEU A 342 21.99 -6.33 13.03
C LEU A 342 22.56 -4.99 13.49
N ALA A 343 21.80 -4.21 14.27
CA ALA A 343 22.29 -2.96 14.84
C ALA A 343 23.45 -3.21 15.82
N LEU A 344 23.32 -4.23 16.68
CA LEU A 344 24.38 -4.62 17.62
C LEU A 344 25.64 -5.09 16.88
N ILE A 345 25.50 -5.97 15.90
CA ILE A 345 26.62 -6.47 15.08
C ILE A 345 27.30 -5.30 14.36
N TYR A 346 26.52 -4.41 13.72
CA TYR A 346 27.05 -3.24 13.03
C TYR A 346 27.86 -2.33 13.98
N VAL A 347 27.31 -2.01 15.15
CA VAL A 347 27.98 -1.15 16.14
C VAL A 347 29.24 -1.82 16.67
N TRP A 348 29.19 -3.12 16.94
CA TRP A 348 30.36 -3.87 17.38
C TRP A 348 31.48 -3.87 16.33
N LEU A 349 31.15 -4.16 15.07
CA LEU A 349 32.13 -4.20 13.98
C LEU A 349 32.77 -2.83 13.74
N LYS A 350 31.99 -1.76 13.83
CA LYS A 350 32.44 -0.40 13.52
C LYS A 350 33.15 0.31 14.67
N PHE A 351 32.60 0.23 15.87
CA PHE A 351 33.06 1.02 17.02
C PHE A 351 33.77 0.19 18.08
N ARG A 352 33.70 -1.14 18.00
CA ARG A 352 34.24 -2.08 19.02
C ARG A 352 33.73 -1.81 20.44
N SER A 353 32.60 -1.11 20.55
CA SER A 353 32.00 -0.70 21.81
C SER A 353 30.52 -0.40 21.62
N PHE A 354 29.69 -0.87 22.57
CA PHE A 354 28.26 -0.57 22.62
C PHE A 354 27.95 0.78 23.29
N ALA A 355 28.96 1.53 23.75
CA ALA A 355 28.76 2.85 24.35
C ALA A 355 28.04 3.81 23.39
N VAL A 356 28.27 3.67 22.08
CA VAL A 356 27.59 4.42 21.02
C VAL A 356 26.07 4.25 21.06
N LEU A 357 25.53 3.19 21.66
CA LEU A 357 24.08 3.03 21.76
C LEU A 357 23.46 3.92 22.84
N SER A 358 24.21 4.28 23.89
CA SER A 358 23.65 4.96 25.07
C SER A 358 24.20 6.36 25.32
N GLU A 359 25.40 6.69 24.80
CA GLU A 359 26.01 7.99 25.09
C GLU A 359 25.33 9.16 24.36
N PRO A 360 25.00 10.26 25.04
CA PRO A 360 24.35 11.40 24.41
C PRO A 360 25.31 12.07 23.43
N CYS A 361 24.77 12.53 22.30
CA CYS A 361 25.47 13.42 21.39
C CYS A 361 24.96 14.85 21.61
N CYS A 362 25.86 15.84 21.64
CA CYS A 362 25.48 17.26 21.79
C CYS A 362 24.48 17.72 20.71
N VAL A 363 24.58 17.13 19.52
CA VAL A 363 23.68 17.41 18.40
C VAL A 363 22.34 16.70 18.55
N ASP A 364 22.26 15.52 19.18
CA ASP A 364 20.97 14.83 19.38
C ASP A 364 20.00 15.67 20.25
N ALA A 365 20.54 16.51 21.14
CA ALA A 365 19.77 17.51 21.89
C ALA A 365 19.39 18.75 21.03
N ALA A 366 20.30 19.22 20.17
CA ALA A 366 20.11 20.42 19.33
C ALA A 366 19.23 20.18 18.09
N LEU A 367 19.41 19.03 17.43
CA LEU A 367 18.43 18.47 16.49
C LEU A 367 17.14 18.13 17.25
N GLY A 368 17.20 17.78 18.53
CA GLY A 368 16.05 17.49 19.37
C GLY A 368 15.24 16.33 18.81
N VAL A 369 13.92 16.47 18.70
CA VAL A 369 12.99 15.48 18.10
C VAL A 369 13.22 15.28 16.58
N ARG A 370 14.28 15.84 15.98
CA ARG A 370 14.51 15.84 14.53
C ARG A 370 15.30 14.66 13.99
N SER A 371 16.05 13.88 14.77
CA SER A 371 16.57 12.58 14.32
C SER A 371 15.68 11.50 14.95
N ARG A 372 14.74 11.00 14.14
CA ARG A 372 13.81 9.96 14.57
C ARG A 372 14.34 8.59 14.20
N ILE A 373 14.98 8.50 13.04
CA ILE A 373 15.84 7.39 12.67
C ILE A 373 17.29 7.87 12.78
N MET A 374 18.14 7.04 13.38
CA MET A 374 19.54 7.33 13.62
C MET A 374 20.40 6.73 12.51
N LEU A 375 21.42 7.47 12.06
CA LEU A 375 22.43 6.94 11.15
C LEU A 375 23.59 6.44 12.00
N LEU A 376 23.62 5.15 12.34
CA LEU A 376 24.62 4.58 13.25
C LEU A 376 26.04 4.80 12.72
N GLY A 377 26.20 4.72 11.41
CA GLY A 377 27.47 4.90 10.74
C GLY A 377 28.01 6.32 10.73
N ALA A 378 27.20 7.29 11.12
CA ALA A 378 27.55 8.70 11.11
C ALA A 378 28.16 9.21 12.41
N TYR A 379 28.16 8.40 13.47
CA TYR A 379 28.79 8.79 14.72
C TYR A 379 30.33 8.67 14.65
N GLN A 380 31.01 9.52 15.41
CA GLN A 380 32.45 9.49 15.64
C GLN A 380 32.77 9.87 17.08
N TRP A 381 33.86 9.30 17.61
CA TRP A 381 34.38 9.66 18.93
C TRP A 381 35.46 10.73 18.79
N THR A 382 35.35 11.78 19.58
CA THR A 382 36.38 12.83 19.70
C THR A 382 36.46 13.22 21.16
N ASP A 383 37.64 13.18 21.77
CA ASP A 383 37.87 13.54 23.18
C ASP A 383 36.88 12.88 24.17
N ASN A 384 36.67 11.57 24.04
CA ASN A 384 35.70 10.76 24.81
C ASN A 384 34.24 11.24 24.74
N LYS A 385 33.91 12.08 23.76
CA LYS A 385 32.55 12.54 23.48
C LYS A 385 32.10 12.03 22.11
N LEU A 386 30.81 11.74 22.02
CA LEU A 386 30.18 11.24 20.80
C LEU A 386 29.66 12.42 19.97
N TYR A 387 30.11 12.50 18.72
CA TYR A 387 29.70 13.53 17.76
C TYR A 387 29.16 12.89 16.48
N TYR A 388 28.40 13.66 15.70
CA TYR A 388 28.10 13.32 14.31
C TYR A 388 29.19 13.86 13.38
N LYS A 389 29.45 13.12 12.30
CA LYS A 389 30.22 13.60 11.16
C LYS A 389 29.50 14.78 10.48
N SER A 390 30.25 15.69 9.87
CA SER A 390 29.73 16.83 9.10
C SER A 390 28.70 16.41 8.05
N ASP A 391 29.02 15.36 7.32
CA ASP A 391 28.25 14.82 6.19
C ASP A 391 26.87 14.32 6.66
N ALA A 392 26.81 13.80 7.88
CA ALA A 392 25.56 13.38 8.49
C ALA A 392 24.72 14.56 8.98
N LEU A 393 25.35 15.61 9.51
CA LEU A 393 24.64 16.85 9.84
C LEU A 393 24.00 17.46 8.60
N LYS A 394 24.73 17.43 7.47
CA LYS A 394 24.22 17.80 6.15
C LYS A 394 23.08 16.88 5.70
N ALA A 395 23.19 15.57 5.87
CA ALA A 395 22.09 14.64 5.59
C ALA A 395 20.81 14.95 6.40
N PHE A 396 20.94 15.48 7.61
CA PHE A 396 19.82 15.93 8.44
C PHE A 396 19.35 17.37 8.17
N GLY A 397 19.90 18.03 7.15
CA GLY A 397 19.49 19.37 6.73
C GLY A 397 20.15 20.52 7.49
N MET A 398 21.27 20.28 8.18
CA MET A 398 22.10 21.33 8.77
C MET A 398 23.15 21.79 7.76
N LEU A 399 23.22 23.09 7.52
CA LEU A 399 24.23 23.70 6.67
C LEU A 399 25.02 24.73 7.48
N LYS A 400 26.33 24.79 7.22
CA LYS A 400 27.16 25.91 7.67
C LYS A 400 26.89 27.09 6.74
N MET A 401 26.64 28.25 7.32
CA MET A 401 26.45 29.50 6.59
C MET A 401 27.32 30.56 7.22
N GLU A 402 27.97 31.38 6.41
CA GLU A 402 28.73 32.54 6.88
C GLU A 402 28.02 33.80 6.41
N GLU A 403 27.70 34.70 7.33
CA GLU A 403 27.05 35.98 7.06
C GLU A 403 27.73 37.06 7.90
N ASP A 404 28.21 38.13 7.25
CA ASP A 404 28.92 39.24 7.88
C ASP A 404 30.13 38.84 8.76
N GLY A 405 30.85 37.78 8.38
CA GLY A 405 32.01 37.25 9.12
C GLY A 405 31.64 36.44 10.38
N VAL A 406 30.35 36.14 10.58
CA VAL A 406 29.86 35.26 11.64
C VAL A 406 29.41 33.93 11.03
N GLU A 407 29.90 32.84 11.61
CA GLU A 407 29.49 31.49 11.22
C GLU A 407 28.21 31.07 11.95
N TYR A 408 27.17 30.75 11.17
CA TYR A 408 25.90 30.22 11.63
C TYR A 408 25.73 28.76 11.22
N LEU A 409 25.11 28.00 12.11
CA LEU A 409 24.58 26.68 11.77
C LEU A 409 23.09 26.82 11.47
N VAL A 410 22.73 26.74 10.19
CA VAL A 410 21.36 26.90 9.73
C VAL A 410 20.71 25.53 9.61
N LEU A 411 19.47 25.43 10.06
CA LEU A 411 18.76 24.16 10.11
C LEU A 411 17.30 24.34 9.67
N HIS A 412 16.94 23.72 8.55
CA HIS A 412 15.61 23.83 7.97
C HIS A 412 14.56 23.11 8.84
N LYS A 413 13.46 23.78 9.22
CA LYS A 413 12.37 23.21 10.03
C LYS A 413 11.13 22.92 9.18
N LEU A 414 10.76 21.65 9.09
CA LEU A 414 9.45 21.21 8.60
C LEU A 414 8.39 21.40 9.69
N HIS A 415 7.71 22.55 9.66
CA HIS A 415 6.53 22.79 10.49
C HIS A 415 5.31 22.10 9.89
N TRP A 416 4.34 21.75 10.74
CA TRP A 416 3.13 21.05 10.31
C TRP A 416 2.23 21.90 9.41
N PHE A 417 1.32 22.65 10.01
CA PHE A 417 0.51 23.67 9.38
C PHE A 417 0.54 24.88 10.33
N THR A 418 1.01 26.03 9.85
CA THR A 418 0.78 27.28 10.57
C THR A 418 -0.73 27.56 10.60
N ARG A 419 -1.25 28.08 11.73
CA ARG A 419 -2.70 28.18 12.08
C ARG A 419 -3.66 28.67 10.99
N LYS A 420 -3.17 29.33 9.94
CA LYS A 420 -3.97 29.84 8.82
C LYS A 420 -4.57 28.75 7.92
N LEU A 421 -4.04 27.52 7.92
CA LEU A 421 -4.56 26.43 7.07
C LEU A 421 -5.68 25.60 7.71
N LEU A 422 -5.97 25.76 9.01
CA LEU A 422 -7.08 25.06 9.66
C LEU A 422 -8.44 25.59 9.15
N ALA A 423 -8.51 26.89 8.82
CA ALA A 423 -9.64 27.49 8.13
C ALA A 423 -9.83 26.92 6.72
N VAL A 424 -8.74 26.54 6.06
CA VAL A 424 -8.75 25.89 4.75
C VAL A 424 -9.29 24.46 4.86
N TRP A 425 -9.11 23.75 5.97
CA TRP A 425 -9.77 22.45 6.19
C TRP A 425 -11.30 22.56 6.33
N PHE A 426 -11.80 23.63 6.96
CA PHE A 426 -13.25 23.87 7.05
C PHE A 426 -13.88 24.33 5.73
N VAL A 427 -13.09 24.93 4.83
CA VAL A 427 -13.56 25.45 3.52
C VAL A 427 -13.30 24.45 2.37
N MET A 428 -12.29 23.58 2.46
CA MET A 428 -11.94 22.58 1.44
C MET A 428 -12.83 21.33 1.45
N GLY A 429 -13.76 21.21 2.41
CA GLY A 429 -14.83 20.20 2.36
C GLY A 429 -15.83 20.39 1.21
N VAL A 430 -15.69 21.46 0.41
CA VAL A 430 -16.67 21.85 -0.63
C VAL A 430 -16.07 22.00 -2.04
N LEU A 431 -14.75 21.86 -2.23
CA LEU A 431 -14.15 22.10 -3.56
C LEU A 431 -13.27 20.93 -4.05
N PRO A 432 -13.85 19.82 -4.51
CA PRO A 432 -13.14 18.90 -5.37
C PRO A 432 -13.04 19.49 -6.79
N LEU A 433 -11.96 19.14 -7.49
CA LEU A 433 -11.61 19.47 -8.89
C LEU A 433 -10.78 20.75 -9.05
N THR A 434 -9.66 20.56 -9.75
CA THR A 434 -8.64 21.53 -10.19
C THR A 434 -7.53 21.83 -9.18
N LEU A 435 -6.29 21.62 -9.63
CA LEU A 435 -5.00 21.73 -8.92
C LEU A 435 -4.67 20.45 -8.11
N GLN A 436 -3.64 19.66 -8.43
CA GLN A 436 -2.27 20.13 -8.62
C GLN A 436 -1.39 19.01 -9.17
N ARG A 437 -0.53 19.38 -10.13
CA ARG A 437 0.57 18.61 -10.71
C ARG A 437 1.79 18.53 -9.79
N THR A 438 2.61 17.51 -10.10
CA THR A 438 4.08 17.38 -9.93
C THR A 438 4.64 17.00 -8.55
N ALA A 439 4.76 15.68 -8.33
CA ALA A 439 5.85 15.02 -7.59
C ALA A 439 5.78 13.50 -7.84
N LEU A 440 6.05 13.07 -9.07
CA LEU A 440 5.91 11.67 -9.49
C LEU A 440 7.18 11.25 -10.22
N LEU A 441 8.21 10.83 -9.49
CA LEU A 441 9.36 10.13 -10.08
C LEU A 441 9.65 8.81 -9.35
N TYR A 442 9.26 8.69 -8.08
CA TYR A 442 9.33 7.42 -7.33
C TYR A 442 8.03 6.60 -7.38
N LEU A 443 6.89 7.22 -7.71
CA LEU A 443 5.62 6.52 -7.95
C LEU A 443 5.55 5.86 -9.34
N ILE A 444 6.46 6.18 -10.26
CA ILE A 444 6.40 5.78 -11.67
C ILE A 444 6.69 4.28 -11.87
N VAL A 445 7.49 3.64 -11.04
CA VAL A 445 7.84 2.20 -11.22
C VAL A 445 6.86 1.28 -10.47
N GLU A 446 6.34 1.73 -9.33
CA GLU A 446 5.43 0.94 -8.49
C GLU A 446 3.95 1.14 -8.87
N GLY A 447 3.56 2.37 -9.27
CA GLY A 447 2.19 2.68 -9.69
C GLY A 447 1.84 2.18 -11.10
N THR A 448 2.79 2.16 -12.04
CA THR A 448 2.54 1.70 -13.42
C THR A 448 2.19 0.22 -13.51
N MET A 449 2.85 -0.67 -12.75
CA MET A 449 2.51 -2.09 -12.75
C MET A 449 1.19 -2.36 -12.00
N THR A 450 0.95 -1.66 -10.90
CA THR A 450 -0.24 -1.85 -10.06
C THR A 450 -1.51 -1.36 -10.77
N ASP A 451 -1.44 -0.20 -11.43
CA ASP A 451 -2.58 0.34 -12.20
C ASP A 451 -2.85 -0.45 -13.50
N LEU A 452 -1.81 -0.92 -14.21
CA LEU A 452 -1.97 -1.73 -15.44
C LEU A 452 -2.61 -3.10 -15.15
N LEU A 453 -2.29 -3.72 -14.00
CA LEU A 453 -2.83 -5.02 -13.58
C LEU A 453 -4.26 -4.93 -13.03
N LEU A 454 -4.61 -3.84 -12.34
CA LEU A 454 -5.98 -3.60 -11.84
C LEU A 454 -6.98 -3.28 -12.95
N ILE A 455 -6.55 -2.57 -14.01
CA ILE A 455 -7.38 -2.27 -15.20
C ILE A 455 -7.69 -3.54 -16.01
N ILE A 456 -6.81 -4.54 -15.99
CA ILE A 456 -7.04 -5.85 -16.63
C ILE A 456 -7.98 -6.73 -15.78
N ALA A 457 -8.13 -6.46 -14.48
CA ALA A 457 -8.80 -7.35 -13.54
C ALA A 457 -10.26 -6.99 -13.17
N LYS A 458 -10.72 -5.73 -13.29
CA LYS A 458 -12.04 -5.32 -12.75
C LYS A 458 -12.78 -4.22 -13.54
N ASP A 459 -14.07 -4.42 -13.81
CA ASP A 459 -14.99 -3.43 -14.39
C ASP A 459 -15.72 -2.62 -13.31
N GLY A 460 -15.83 -1.29 -13.47
CA GLY A 460 -16.53 -0.40 -12.54
C GLY A 460 -16.19 1.10 -12.65
N TRP A 461 -16.78 1.92 -11.78
CA TRP A 461 -16.55 3.38 -11.73
C TRP A 461 -15.16 3.74 -11.16
N ALA A 462 -14.63 2.89 -10.27
CA ALA A 462 -13.23 2.95 -9.82
C ALA A 462 -12.24 2.78 -10.98
N THR A 463 -12.59 1.98 -11.99
CA THR A 463 -11.79 1.78 -13.20
C THR A 463 -11.69 3.07 -14.03
N LYS A 464 -12.72 3.93 -14.04
CA LYS A 464 -12.71 5.23 -14.75
C LYS A 464 -11.72 6.24 -14.15
N VAL A 465 -11.57 6.25 -12.83
CA VAL A 465 -10.55 7.06 -12.12
C VAL A 465 -9.15 6.49 -12.37
N GLN A 466 -9.03 5.17 -12.51
CA GLN A 466 -7.77 4.48 -12.82
C GLN A 466 -7.34 4.62 -14.29
N TYR A 467 -8.25 4.74 -15.26
CA TYR A 467 -7.91 5.08 -16.66
C TYR A 467 -7.26 6.47 -16.77
N ALA A 468 -7.72 7.43 -15.96
CA ALA A 468 -7.05 8.73 -15.84
C ALA A 468 -5.64 8.56 -15.25
N SER A 469 -5.47 7.74 -14.20
CA SER A 469 -4.16 7.39 -13.63
C SER A 469 -3.21 6.74 -14.64
N LEU A 470 -3.71 5.81 -15.47
CA LEU A 470 -2.93 5.14 -16.52
C LEU A 470 -2.48 6.12 -17.62
N GLY A 471 -3.35 7.04 -18.06
CA GLY A 471 -2.99 8.11 -18.99
C GLY A 471 -1.91 9.06 -18.44
N TYR A 472 -1.95 9.35 -17.13
CA TYR A 472 -0.93 10.11 -16.40
C TYR A 472 0.40 9.33 -16.24
N ASN A 473 0.34 8.02 -16.08
CA ASN A 473 1.53 7.17 -15.91
C ASN A 473 2.26 6.90 -17.24
N LEU A 474 1.53 6.76 -18.35
CA LEU A 474 2.09 6.65 -19.71
C LEU A 474 2.74 7.95 -20.19
N SER A 475 2.28 9.12 -19.72
CA SER A 475 2.98 10.40 -19.98
C SER A 475 4.32 10.49 -19.23
N GLY A 476 4.50 9.76 -18.13
CA GLY A 476 5.78 9.52 -17.47
C GLY A 476 6.75 8.65 -18.29
N LEU A 477 6.23 7.63 -19.00
CA LEU A 477 7.03 6.82 -19.95
C LEU A 477 7.55 7.65 -21.13
N MET A 478 6.84 8.72 -21.50
CA MET A 478 7.30 9.69 -22.51
C MET A 478 8.51 10.52 -22.06
N LEU A 479 8.78 10.65 -20.76
CA LEU A 479 10.00 11.27 -20.23
C LEU A 479 11.22 10.32 -20.33
N LEU A 480 11.01 9.01 -20.19
CA LEU A 480 12.03 8.01 -20.51
C LEU A 480 12.37 8.00 -22.01
N LEU A 481 11.36 8.15 -22.88
CA LEU A 481 11.58 8.37 -24.31
C LEU A 481 12.24 9.71 -24.61
N PHE A 482 11.99 10.75 -23.82
CA PHE A 482 12.68 12.04 -23.89
C PHE A 482 14.17 11.87 -23.57
N GLU A 483 14.50 11.11 -22.53
CA GLU A 483 15.86 10.76 -22.12
C GLU A 483 16.54 9.84 -23.16
N MET A 484 15.81 8.92 -23.80
CA MET A 484 16.31 8.12 -24.92
C MET A 484 16.54 8.97 -26.18
N LEU A 485 15.63 9.90 -26.54
CA LEU A 485 15.77 10.84 -27.66
C LEU A 485 16.96 11.79 -27.47
N GLU A 486 17.23 12.19 -26.22
CA GLU A 486 18.38 13.01 -25.84
C GLU A 486 19.71 12.26 -26.05
N ASN A 487 19.70 10.95 -25.77
CA ASN A 487 20.84 10.05 -25.94
C ASN A 487 21.01 9.46 -27.36
N MET A 488 20.04 9.66 -28.26
CA MET A 488 20.13 9.22 -29.66
C MET A 488 21.02 10.16 -30.50
N ARG A 489 22.32 9.83 -30.55
CA ARG A 489 23.37 10.62 -31.22
C ARG A 489 23.20 10.81 -32.75
N TRP A 490 22.35 10.00 -33.40
CA TRP A 490 22.09 10.08 -34.84
C TRP A 490 21.08 11.17 -35.24
N LEU A 491 20.36 11.76 -34.27
CA LEU A 491 19.37 12.79 -34.49
C LEU A 491 19.97 14.19 -34.26
N SER A 492 19.97 15.04 -35.30
CA SER A 492 20.55 16.39 -35.16
C SER A 492 19.86 17.19 -34.04
N GLU A 493 20.62 18.04 -33.36
CA GLU A 493 20.15 18.85 -32.22
C GLU A 493 18.95 19.73 -32.57
N LYS A 494 18.93 20.28 -33.80
CA LYS A 494 17.80 21.07 -34.32
C LYS A 494 16.51 20.27 -34.42
N TRP A 495 16.60 18.99 -34.83
CA TRP A 495 15.44 18.08 -34.88
C TRP A 495 15.01 17.61 -33.49
N ARG A 496 15.96 17.31 -32.59
CA ARG A 496 15.67 17.01 -31.18
C ARG A 496 14.88 18.16 -30.54
N LEU A 497 15.29 19.40 -30.75
CA LEU A 497 14.61 20.60 -30.20
C LEU A 497 13.22 20.84 -30.81
N ARG A 498 13.02 20.56 -32.11
CA ARG A 498 11.70 20.67 -32.75
C ARG A 498 10.73 19.61 -32.25
N VAL A 499 11.17 18.36 -32.16
CA VAL A 499 10.38 17.25 -31.59
C VAL A 499 10.05 17.52 -30.12
N LYS A 500 11.00 18.05 -29.34
CA LYS A 500 10.79 18.48 -27.95
C LYS A 500 9.69 19.55 -27.86
N ARG A 501 9.73 20.58 -28.70
CA ARG A 501 8.70 21.64 -28.69
C ARG A 501 7.32 21.17 -29.17
N LEU A 502 7.26 20.26 -30.15
CA LEU A 502 5.98 19.77 -30.69
C LEU A 502 5.30 18.74 -29.79
N ILE A 503 6.06 17.83 -29.18
CA ILE A 503 5.51 16.70 -28.39
C ILE A 503 5.43 17.03 -26.88
N PHE A 504 6.23 17.98 -26.39
CA PHE A 504 6.38 18.30 -24.97
C PHE A 504 6.09 19.79 -24.65
N SER A 505 5.25 20.45 -25.44
CA SER A 505 4.71 21.77 -25.10
C SER A 505 3.84 21.69 -23.82
N TYR A 506 4.13 22.55 -22.85
CA TYR A 506 3.50 22.55 -21.52
C TYR A 506 2.00 22.92 -21.58
N GLU A 507 1.61 23.72 -22.57
CA GLU A 507 0.25 24.25 -22.75
C GLU A 507 -0.70 23.26 -23.43
N THR A 508 -0.19 22.41 -24.33
CA THR A 508 -1.01 21.40 -25.03
C THR A 508 -1.09 20.07 -24.26
N ALA A 509 -0.25 19.90 -23.23
CA ALA A 509 -0.19 18.69 -22.42
C ALA A 509 -1.48 18.40 -21.64
N LEU A 510 -2.18 19.41 -21.12
CA LEU A 510 -3.38 19.19 -20.30
C LEU A 510 -4.58 18.72 -21.13
N VAL A 511 -4.84 19.39 -22.26
CA VAL A 511 -5.93 19.03 -23.20
C VAL A 511 -5.60 17.71 -23.91
N GLY A 512 -4.33 17.51 -24.28
CA GLY A 512 -3.84 16.25 -24.84
C GLY A 512 -3.91 15.08 -23.86
N GLU A 513 -3.69 15.29 -22.56
CA GLU A 513 -3.81 14.25 -21.52
C GLU A 513 -5.26 13.83 -21.27
N LEU A 514 -6.20 14.78 -21.26
CA LEU A 514 -7.63 14.47 -21.14
C LEU A 514 -8.17 13.78 -22.41
N ALA A 515 -7.77 14.25 -23.59
CA ALA A 515 -8.12 13.61 -24.86
C ALA A 515 -7.47 12.23 -25.01
N ASN A 516 -6.26 12.02 -24.48
CA ASN A 516 -5.59 10.72 -24.44
C ASN A 516 -6.29 9.75 -23.50
N ALA A 517 -6.73 10.18 -22.32
CA ALA A 517 -7.48 9.32 -21.41
C ALA A 517 -8.78 8.82 -22.05
N LEU A 518 -9.50 9.71 -22.74
CA LEU A 518 -10.73 9.36 -23.46
C LEU A 518 -10.48 8.47 -24.69
N ALA A 519 -9.44 8.76 -25.48
CA ALA A 519 -9.06 7.96 -26.65
C ALA A 519 -8.54 6.57 -26.25
N LEU A 520 -7.75 6.49 -25.19
CA LEU A 520 -7.22 5.25 -24.63
C LEU A 520 -8.34 4.39 -24.03
N GLN A 521 -9.31 5.01 -23.35
CA GLN A 521 -10.51 4.33 -22.85
C GLN A 521 -11.31 3.73 -24.03
N HIS A 522 -11.57 4.51 -25.08
CA HIS A 522 -12.27 4.02 -26.27
C HIS A 522 -11.50 2.89 -26.98
N PHE A 523 -10.18 3.01 -27.09
CA PHE A 523 -9.31 2.00 -27.70
C PHE A 523 -9.27 0.69 -26.92
N LEU A 524 -9.14 0.74 -25.59
CA LEU A 524 -9.12 -0.44 -24.74
C LEU A 524 -10.48 -1.14 -24.67
N ILE A 525 -11.58 -0.38 -24.71
CA ILE A 525 -12.94 -0.94 -24.85
C ILE A 525 -13.11 -1.62 -26.22
N ALA A 526 -12.56 -1.05 -27.30
CA ALA A 526 -12.59 -1.65 -28.63
C ALA A 526 -11.72 -2.92 -28.71
N LEU A 527 -10.55 -2.92 -28.08
CA LEU A 527 -9.68 -4.11 -27.95
C LEU A 527 -10.35 -5.23 -27.15
N ASN A 528 -10.99 -4.92 -26.02
CA ASN A 528 -11.72 -5.89 -25.20
C ASN A 528 -12.92 -6.51 -25.97
N LYS A 529 -13.46 -5.77 -26.95
CA LYS A 529 -14.52 -6.23 -27.85
C LYS A 529 -14.01 -6.89 -29.14
N SER A 530 -12.69 -6.94 -29.35
CA SER A 530 -12.08 -7.51 -30.57
C SER A 530 -11.85 -9.02 -30.46
N ASP A 531 -11.70 -9.69 -31.61
CA ASP A 531 -11.46 -11.15 -31.70
C ASP A 531 -10.13 -11.62 -31.07
N LEU A 532 -9.29 -10.71 -30.56
CA LEU A 532 -8.14 -11.05 -29.71
C LEU A 532 -8.55 -11.86 -28.47
N LYS A 533 -9.80 -11.76 -28.00
CA LYS A 533 -10.34 -12.60 -26.92
C LYS A 533 -10.47 -14.09 -27.30
N ARG A 534 -10.45 -14.41 -28.59
CA ARG A 534 -10.51 -15.78 -29.14
C ARG A 534 -9.15 -16.30 -29.61
N SER A 535 -8.04 -15.74 -29.14
CA SER A 535 -6.68 -16.12 -29.59
C SER A 535 -6.12 -17.40 -28.96
N GLU A 536 -6.94 -18.17 -28.23
CA GLU A 536 -6.52 -19.41 -27.58
C GLU A 536 -5.86 -20.44 -28.53
N PRO A 537 -6.36 -20.66 -29.77
CA PRO A 537 -5.71 -21.57 -30.72
C PRO A 537 -4.32 -21.06 -31.17
N THR A 538 -4.18 -19.75 -31.33
CA THR A 538 -2.93 -19.09 -31.77
C THR A 538 -1.90 -19.06 -30.63
N ALA A 539 -2.35 -18.85 -29.39
CA ALA A 539 -1.51 -18.91 -28.20
C ALA A 539 -0.98 -20.33 -27.93
N LEU A 540 -1.79 -21.37 -28.21
CA LEU A 540 -1.35 -22.76 -28.15
C LEU A 540 -0.28 -23.07 -29.20
N ALA A 541 -0.40 -22.52 -30.42
CA ALA A 541 0.53 -22.79 -31.52
C ALA A 541 1.91 -22.12 -31.35
N VAL A 542 1.97 -20.96 -30.69
CA VAL A 542 3.19 -20.12 -30.61
C VAL A 542 3.75 -20.01 -29.18
N SER A 543 3.14 -20.71 -28.21
CA SER A 543 3.33 -20.54 -26.75
C SER A 543 2.71 -19.25 -26.20
N TYR A 544 1.98 -19.40 -25.10
CA TYR A 544 1.34 -18.31 -24.33
C TYR A 544 2.31 -17.20 -23.96
N TYR A 545 3.58 -17.53 -23.73
CA TYR A 545 4.61 -16.54 -23.37
C TYR A 545 4.96 -15.63 -24.55
N VAL A 546 5.17 -16.21 -25.74
CA VAL A 546 5.55 -15.47 -26.95
C VAL A 546 4.35 -14.70 -27.50
N TRP A 547 3.16 -15.31 -27.50
CA TRP A 547 1.93 -14.65 -27.89
C TRP A 547 1.56 -13.52 -26.92
N GLY A 548 1.78 -13.73 -25.62
CA GLY A 548 1.66 -12.70 -24.59
C GLY A 548 2.57 -11.51 -24.89
N LEU A 549 3.86 -11.73 -25.12
CA LEU A 549 4.83 -10.68 -25.48
C LEU A 549 4.43 -9.92 -26.76
N PHE A 550 3.94 -10.62 -27.77
CA PHE A 550 3.48 -10.01 -29.02
C PHE A 550 2.24 -9.13 -28.81
N CYS A 551 1.25 -9.61 -28.05
CA CYS A 551 0.05 -8.84 -27.71
C CYS A 551 0.40 -7.61 -26.86
N HIS A 552 1.31 -7.74 -25.89
CA HIS A 552 1.82 -6.60 -25.11
C HIS A 552 2.54 -5.59 -26.02
N GLY A 553 3.33 -6.06 -26.99
CA GLY A 553 3.98 -5.21 -27.99
C GLY A 553 2.98 -4.41 -28.83
N ILE A 554 1.92 -5.05 -29.32
CA ILE A 554 0.85 -4.36 -30.09
C ILE A 554 0.16 -3.31 -29.23
N VAL A 555 -0.19 -3.65 -27.99
CA VAL A 555 -0.82 -2.72 -27.05
C VAL A 555 0.09 -1.52 -26.79
N ILE A 556 1.38 -1.75 -26.52
CA ILE A 556 2.35 -0.67 -26.31
C ILE A 556 2.46 0.24 -27.54
N VAL A 557 2.61 -0.32 -28.74
CA VAL A 557 2.72 0.45 -29.99
C VAL A 557 1.45 1.26 -30.27
N ALA A 558 0.27 0.68 -30.06
CA ALA A 558 -0.99 1.36 -30.31
C ALA A 558 -1.27 2.48 -29.29
N ILE A 559 -0.89 2.26 -28.02
CA ILE A 559 -0.91 3.29 -26.98
C ILE A 559 0.01 4.45 -27.37
N PHE A 560 1.23 4.15 -27.83
CA PHE A 560 2.18 5.16 -28.30
C PHE A 560 1.66 5.94 -29.50
N ALA A 561 1.06 5.27 -30.49
CA ALA A 561 0.48 5.89 -31.67
C ALA A 561 -0.69 6.83 -31.31
N THR A 562 -1.55 6.39 -30.38
CA THR A 562 -2.69 7.19 -29.90
C THR A 562 -2.23 8.44 -29.17
N ILE A 563 -1.28 8.30 -28.23
CA ILE A 563 -0.70 9.41 -27.46
C ILE A 563 -0.02 10.43 -28.38
N SER A 564 0.76 9.94 -29.35
CA SER A 564 1.49 10.80 -30.28
C SER A 564 0.54 11.56 -31.21
N SER A 565 -0.51 10.90 -31.72
CA SER A 565 -1.48 11.49 -32.65
C SER A 565 -2.32 12.59 -31.98
N VAL A 566 -2.82 12.33 -30.77
CA VAL A 566 -3.61 13.30 -29.98
C VAL A 566 -2.76 14.51 -29.60
N ARG A 567 -1.49 14.31 -29.20
CA ARG A 567 -0.58 15.42 -28.89
C ARG A 567 -0.22 16.24 -30.13
N MET A 568 -0.05 15.62 -31.29
CA MET A 568 0.14 16.34 -32.56
C MET A 568 -1.09 17.18 -32.94
N LEU A 569 -2.29 16.64 -32.77
CA LEU A 569 -3.56 17.34 -33.00
C LEU A 569 -3.73 18.54 -32.06
N CYS A 570 -3.45 18.38 -30.77
CA CYS A 570 -3.50 19.48 -29.80
C CYS A 570 -2.44 20.57 -30.07
N ALA A 571 -1.25 20.19 -30.56
CA ALA A 571 -0.21 21.13 -30.96
C ALA A 571 -0.59 21.94 -32.21
N LEU A 572 -1.20 21.29 -33.21
CA LEU A 572 -1.70 21.97 -34.41
C LEU A 572 -2.85 22.94 -34.08
N TRP A 573 -3.71 22.58 -33.13
CA TRP A 573 -4.82 23.42 -32.69
C TRP A 573 -4.36 24.63 -31.85
N GLY A 574 -3.37 24.44 -30.97
CA GLY A 574 -2.75 25.53 -30.21
C GLY A 574 -2.08 26.58 -31.10
N CYS A 575 -1.33 26.15 -32.13
CA CYS A 575 -0.74 27.05 -33.13
C CYS A 575 -1.79 27.84 -33.92
N ALA A 576 -2.97 27.26 -34.20
CA ALA A 576 -4.04 27.95 -34.91
C ALA A 576 -4.75 29.01 -34.04
N ALA A 577 -4.77 28.82 -32.72
CA ALA A 577 -5.35 29.77 -31.76
C ALA A 577 -4.45 30.99 -31.52
N GLU A 578 -3.12 30.83 -31.55
CA GLU A 578 -2.16 31.94 -31.46
C GLU A 578 -2.09 32.79 -32.73
N LEU A 579 -2.44 32.25 -33.90
CA LEU A 579 -2.49 32.99 -35.17
C LEU A 579 -3.75 33.87 -35.35
N CYS A 580 -4.71 33.75 -34.44
CA CYS A 580 -5.97 34.51 -34.45
C CYS A 580 -6.05 35.60 -33.36
N TYR A 581 -4.94 35.88 -32.65
CA TYR A 581 -4.82 36.96 -31.67
C TYR A 581 -3.80 38.02 -32.08
#